data_AF-A0A846UBK3-F1
#
_entry.id   AF-A0A846UBK3-F1
#
_cell.length_a   1.000
_cell.length_b   1.000
_cell.length_c   1.000
_cell.angle_alpha   90.00
_cell.angle_beta   90.00
_cell.angle_gamma   90.00
#
_symmetry.space_group_name_H-M   'P 1'
#
loop_
_entity.id
_entity.type
_entity.pdbx_description
1 polymer ?
#
loop_
_entity_poly.entity_id
_entity_poly.type
_entity_poly.pdbx_seq_one_letter_code
_entity_poly.pdbx_strand_id
1 'polypeptide(L)'
;WTNRSFRTVAVLVFGAVFVVSLATSVLVTRLDPAPNYFDTRLRLWEFALGALVALVVTRPLPRRLAVVLGWAGLVAVVSTGFVVGPNALFPGWVAIIPTVGAALLLMVKDDGGDHGAHVPLRARWLTWIGDRSYGIYLWHWPMMITYLLRTGAQDVPIHVGLVIFGLSVLLSLGTEQAVAFVTRPRSAKQKASTRRELVRLVAVVGVVALPVTAAPAWTGSRAPAQASYRRTAQ
;
A
#
# COMPACT_ATOMS: atom_id res chain seq x y z
N TRP A 1 -20.93 -20.99 23.91
CA TRP A 1 -19.92 -22.05 23.71
C TRP A 1 -19.09 -21.78 22.44
N THR A 2 -18.22 -20.76 22.36
CA THR A 2 -17.31 -20.66 21.17
C THR A 2 -16.19 -19.62 21.19
N ASN A 3 -16.10 -18.68 22.15
CA ASN A 3 -15.17 -17.55 21.95
C ASN A 3 -13.69 -17.92 22.20
N ARG A 4 -13.40 -18.84 23.12
CA ARG A 4 -12.03 -19.32 23.35
C ARG A 4 -11.55 -20.28 22.27
N SER A 5 -12.39 -21.23 21.83
CA SER A 5 -12.02 -22.19 20.78
C SER A 5 -11.79 -21.48 19.44
N PHE A 6 -12.66 -20.54 19.06
CA PHE A 6 -12.48 -19.75 17.84
C PHE A 6 -11.19 -18.93 17.88
N ARG A 7 -10.92 -18.21 18.98
CA ARG A 7 -9.71 -17.39 19.12
C ARG A 7 -8.44 -18.24 19.03
N THR A 8 -8.40 -19.39 19.69
CA THR A 8 -7.25 -20.30 19.61
C THR A 8 -7.04 -20.82 18.18
N VAL A 9 -8.10 -21.26 17.51
CA VAL A 9 -8.01 -21.72 16.11
C VAL A 9 -7.54 -20.60 15.19
N ALA A 10 -8.10 -19.39 15.33
CA ALA A 10 -7.70 -18.24 14.53
C ALA A 10 -6.22 -17.87 14.75
N VAL A 11 -5.74 -17.87 16.01
CA VAL A 11 -4.32 -17.62 16.32
C VAL A 11 -3.43 -18.69 15.69
N LEU A 12 -3.81 -19.96 15.73
CA LEU A 12 -3.03 -21.03 15.10
C LEU A 12 -2.98 -20.89 13.57
N VAL A 13 -4.12 -20.59 12.94
CA VAL A 13 -4.21 -20.41 11.48
C VAL A 13 -3.39 -19.21 11.03
N PHE A 14 -3.60 -18.03 11.63
CA PHE A 14 -2.82 -16.85 11.28
C PHE A 14 -1.35 -16.99 11.65
N GLY A 15 -1.02 -17.71 12.73
CA GLY A 15 0.36 -18.04 13.09
C GLY A 15 1.04 -18.91 12.03
N ALA A 16 0.36 -19.93 11.53
CA ALA A 16 0.87 -20.76 10.45
C ALA A 16 1.07 -19.96 9.15
N VAL A 17 0.07 -19.14 8.77
CA VAL A 17 0.18 -18.25 7.59
C VAL A 17 1.36 -17.30 7.73
N PHE A 18 1.53 -16.68 8.91
CA PHE A 18 2.64 -15.78 9.19
C PHE A 18 3.99 -16.46 8.97
N VAL A 19 4.22 -17.63 9.60
CA VAL A 19 5.51 -18.34 9.53
C VAL A 19 5.79 -18.80 8.10
N VAL A 20 4.83 -19.44 7.43
CA VAL A 20 5.02 -20.00 6.09
C VAL A 20 5.23 -18.89 5.05
N SER A 21 4.41 -17.83 5.09
CA SER A 21 4.51 -16.72 4.14
C SER A 21 5.79 -15.90 4.35
N LEU A 22 6.20 -15.65 5.60
CA LEU A 22 7.45 -14.94 5.90
C LEU A 22 8.68 -15.75 5.47
N ALA A 23 8.73 -17.05 5.81
CA ALA A 23 9.84 -17.91 5.44
C ALA A 23 10.00 -17.99 3.91
N THR A 24 8.90 -18.20 3.19
CA THR A 24 8.92 -18.24 1.72
C THR A 24 9.30 -16.89 1.12
N SER A 25 8.81 -15.78 1.67
CA SER A 25 9.19 -14.43 1.24
C SER A 25 10.70 -14.19 1.38
N VAL A 26 11.29 -14.52 2.53
CA VAL A 26 12.74 -14.36 2.76
C VAL A 26 13.56 -15.24 1.81
N LEU A 27 13.13 -16.47 1.54
CA LEU A 27 13.82 -17.38 0.64
C LEU A 27 13.75 -16.91 -0.83
N VAL A 28 12.56 -16.55 -1.31
CA VAL A 28 12.34 -16.12 -2.70
C VAL A 28 13.03 -14.77 -2.97
N THR A 29 13.04 -13.85 -2.01
CA THR A 29 13.73 -12.55 -2.16
C THR A 29 15.22 -12.72 -2.49
N ARG A 30 15.87 -13.78 -2.00
CA ARG A 30 17.30 -14.03 -2.26
C ARG A 30 17.58 -14.47 -3.69
N LEU A 31 16.58 -14.99 -4.39
CA LEU A 31 16.69 -15.52 -5.75
C LEU A 31 16.25 -14.48 -6.78
N ASP A 32 15.09 -13.85 -6.57
CA ASP A 32 14.57 -12.78 -7.43
C ASP A 32 13.62 -11.86 -6.62
N PRO A 33 14.02 -10.61 -6.32
CA PRO A 33 13.19 -9.66 -5.57
C PRO A 33 11.93 -9.21 -6.31
N ALA A 34 11.95 -9.16 -7.65
CA ALA A 34 10.89 -8.50 -8.42
C ALA A 34 9.55 -9.27 -8.40
N PRO A 35 9.50 -10.60 -8.62
CA PRO A 35 8.27 -11.39 -8.47
C PRO A 35 7.72 -11.36 -7.05
N ASN A 36 8.59 -11.28 -6.04
CA ASN A 36 8.17 -11.30 -4.64
C ASN A 36 7.32 -10.07 -4.26
N TYR A 37 7.68 -8.90 -4.79
CA TYR A 37 6.93 -7.67 -4.55
C TYR A 37 5.46 -7.77 -5.02
N PHE A 38 5.20 -8.50 -6.11
CA PHE A 38 3.87 -8.63 -6.71
C PHE A 38 3.12 -9.92 -6.32
N ASP A 39 3.77 -10.89 -5.68
CA ASP A 39 3.10 -12.10 -5.21
C ASP A 39 2.46 -11.89 -3.83
N THR A 40 1.13 -11.74 -3.83
CA THR A 40 0.33 -11.59 -2.62
C THR A 40 0.59 -12.69 -1.59
N ARG A 41 0.88 -13.93 -2.01
CA ARG A 41 1.09 -15.07 -1.10
C ARG A 41 2.32 -14.88 -0.22
N LEU A 42 3.35 -14.22 -0.75
CA LEU A 42 4.60 -13.93 -0.05
C LEU A 42 4.50 -12.68 0.84
N ARG A 43 3.35 -11.98 0.80
CA ARG A 43 3.05 -10.81 1.63
C ARG A 43 1.95 -11.05 2.65
N LEU A 44 1.30 -12.22 2.63
CA LEU A 44 0.25 -12.59 3.58
C LEU A 44 0.69 -12.53 5.04
N TRP A 45 1.98 -12.72 5.33
CA TRP A 45 2.50 -12.61 6.68
C TRP A 45 2.30 -11.20 7.28
N GLU A 46 2.34 -10.13 6.48
CA GLU A 46 2.09 -8.75 6.94
C GLU A 46 0.66 -8.62 7.51
N PHE A 47 -0.33 -9.12 6.77
CA PHE A 47 -1.73 -9.16 7.19
C PHE A 47 -1.96 -10.10 8.36
N ALA A 48 -1.32 -11.27 8.35
CA ALA A 48 -1.41 -12.24 9.44
C ALA A 48 -0.87 -11.68 10.75
N LEU A 49 0.22 -10.89 10.72
CA LEU A 49 0.73 -10.20 11.91
C LEU A 49 -0.31 -9.23 12.49
N GLY A 50 -0.94 -8.41 11.64
CA GLY A 50 -2.01 -7.50 12.08
C GLY A 50 -3.20 -8.25 12.70
N ALA A 51 -3.61 -9.37 12.10
CA ALA A 51 -4.65 -10.24 12.65
C ALA A 51 -4.25 -10.84 14.01
N LEU A 52 -3.01 -11.31 14.14
CA LEU A 52 -2.47 -11.83 15.41
C LEU A 52 -2.45 -10.76 16.49
N VAL A 53 -2.04 -9.52 16.18
CA VAL A 53 -2.10 -8.40 17.13
C VAL A 53 -3.54 -8.17 17.59
N ALA A 54 -4.50 -8.13 16.69
CA ALA A 54 -5.92 -7.94 17.03
C ALA A 54 -6.46 -9.10 17.90
N LEU A 55 -6.04 -10.33 17.63
CA LEU A 55 -6.46 -11.52 18.37
C LEU A 55 -5.79 -11.64 19.73
N VAL A 56 -4.53 -11.24 19.89
CA VAL A 56 -3.77 -11.42 21.14
C VAL A 56 -3.98 -10.25 22.10
N VAL A 57 -4.03 -9.03 21.57
CA VAL A 57 -4.07 -7.80 22.38
C VAL A 57 -5.51 -7.45 22.75
N THR A 58 -6.00 -8.09 23.81
CA THR A 58 -7.39 -7.93 24.29
C THR A 58 -7.55 -7.02 25.51
N ARG A 59 -6.45 -6.51 26.07
CA ARG A 59 -6.48 -5.61 27.23
C ARG A 59 -5.58 -4.40 26.96
N PRO A 60 -5.90 -3.24 27.56
CA PRO A 60 -5.06 -2.07 27.43
C PRO A 60 -3.69 -2.32 28.07
N LEU A 61 -2.67 -1.74 27.48
CA LEU A 61 -1.31 -1.75 28.01
C LEU A 61 -1.15 -0.67 29.10
N PRO A 62 -0.23 -0.85 30.05
CA PRO A 62 0.13 0.21 30.97
C PRO A 62 0.62 1.44 30.20
N ARG A 63 0.15 2.63 30.59
CA ARG A 63 0.42 3.89 29.88
C ARG A 63 1.88 4.12 29.49
N ARG A 64 2.82 3.85 30.41
CA ARG A 64 4.26 4.02 30.14
C ARG A 64 4.75 3.09 29.02
N LEU A 65 4.33 1.82 29.06
CA LEU A 65 4.68 0.83 28.04
C LEU A 65 4.05 1.19 26.69
N ALA A 66 2.78 1.62 26.72
CA ALA A 66 2.06 2.11 25.55
C ALA A 66 2.80 3.27 24.86
N VAL A 67 3.22 4.29 25.61
CA VAL A 67 3.98 5.43 25.07
C VAL A 67 5.28 4.95 24.42
N VAL A 68 6.08 4.14 25.12
CA VAL A 68 7.37 3.65 24.60
C VAL A 68 7.19 2.83 23.34
N LEU A 69 6.29 1.83 23.35
CA LEU A 69 6.04 0.97 22.19
C LEU A 69 5.45 1.75 21.01
N GLY A 70 4.56 2.72 21.27
CA GLY A 70 3.95 3.54 20.24
C GLY A 70 5.00 4.40 19.53
N TRP A 71 5.88 5.07 20.28
CA TRP A 71 6.95 5.86 19.69
C TRP A 71 8.00 5.01 18.99
N ALA A 72 8.38 3.87 19.58
CA ALA A 72 9.27 2.91 18.93
C ALA A 72 8.69 2.42 17.59
N GLY A 73 7.39 2.12 17.56
CA GLY A 73 6.68 1.72 16.33
C GLY A 73 6.67 2.83 15.28
N LEU A 74 6.35 4.06 15.68
CA LEU A 74 6.38 5.22 14.78
C LEU A 74 7.78 5.48 14.21
N VAL A 75 8.82 5.43 15.05
CA VAL A 75 10.21 5.61 14.62
C VAL A 75 10.60 4.50 13.65
N ALA A 76 10.25 3.24 13.90
CA ALA A 76 10.54 2.14 12.99
C ALA A 76 9.88 2.34 11.60
N VAL A 77 8.61 2.76 11.56
CA VAL A 77 7.91 3.02 10.29
C VAL A 77 8.54 4.20 9.55
N VAL A 78 8.78 5.33 10.22
CA VAL A 78 9.31 6.54 9.59
C VAL A 78 10.76 6.34 9.13
N SER A 79 11.60 5.73 9.96
CA SER A 79 13.01 5.49 9.63
C SER A 79 13.19 4.53 8.45
N THR A 80 12.24 3.62 8.20
CA THR A 80 12.30 2.69 7.06
C THR A 80 12.50 3.44 5.74
N GLY A 81 11.79 4.55 5.51
CA GLY A 81 11.92 5.32 4.27
C GLY A 81 13.29 5.99 4.06
N PHE A 82 14.09 6.13 5.11
CA PHE A 82 15.43 6.73 5.05
C PHE A 82 16.54 5.69 5.05
N VAL A 83 16.32 4.55 5.72
CA VAL A 83 17.33 3.49 5.89
C VAL A 83 17.26 2.48 4.75
N VAL A 84 16.07 2.24 4.19
CA VAL A 84 15.86 1.28 3.10
C VAL A 84 16.09 1.99 1.77
N GLY A 85 17.33 1.90 1.28
CA GLY A 85 17.71 2.44 -0.03
C GLY A 85 17.21 1.61 -1.22
N PRO A 86 17.35 2.12 -2.45
CA PRO A 86 16.87 1.46 -3.68
C PRO A 86 17.45 0.05 -3.93
N ASN A 87 18.64 -0.22 -3.37
CA ASN A 87 19.36 -1.49 -3.51
C ASN A 87 19.03 -2.49 -2.38
N ALA A 88 18.16 -2.13 -1.45
CA ALA A 88 17.77 -3.04 -0.38
C ALA A 88 16.98 -4.22 -0.95
N LEU A 89 17.19 -5.41 -0.38
CA LEU A 89 16.43 -6.62 -0.69
C LEU A 89 15.00 -6.54 -0.10
N PHE A 90 14.18 -5.68 -0.70
CA PHE A 90 12.78 -5.49 -0.39
C PHE A 90 11.91 -6.38 -1.31
N PRO A 91 10.84 -7.03 -0.83
CA PRO A 91 10.21 -6.95 0.50
C PRO A 91 10.70 -7.98 1.53
N GLY A 92 11.94 -8.50 1.44
CA GLY A 92 12.45 -9.56 2.32
C GLY A 92 12.53 -9.21 3.82
N TRP A 93 13.60 -9.62 4.52
CA TRP A 93 13.70 -9.37 5.97
C TRP A 93 13.62 -7.88 6.34
N VAL A 94 13.97 -6.98 5.41
CA VAL A 94 13.90 -5.53 5.58
C VAL A 94 12.47 -5.05 5.83
N ALA A 95 11.46 -5.72 5.27
CA ALA A 95 10.05 -5.36 5.48
C ALA A 95 9.57 -5.66 6.91
N ILE A 96 10.31 -6.45 7.71
CA ILE A 96 9.98 -6.68 9.12
C ILE A 96 9.98 -5.38 9.90
N ILE A 97 10.89 -4.45 9.61
CA ILE A 97 11.04 -3.18 10.34
C ILE A 97 9.73 -2.34 10.29
N PRO A 98 9.22 -1.95 9.11
CA PRO A 98 7.98 -1.18 9.04
C PRO A 98 6.77 -2.01 9.49
N THR A 99 6.77 -3.33 9.27
CA THR A 99 5.61 -4.19 9.58
C THR A 99 5.44 -4.40 11.07
N VAL A 100 6.54 -4.65 11.79
CA VAL A 100 6.55 -4.70 13.26
C VAL A 100 6.30 -3.31 13.85
N GLY A 101 6.85 -2.26 13.25
CA GLY A 101 6.57 -0.89 13.67
C GLY A 101 5.08 -0.55 13.62
N ALA A 102 4.40 -0.92 12.53
CA ALA A 102 2.96 -0.80 12.40
C ALA A 102 2.20 -1.70 13.40
N ALA A 103 2.65 -2.93 13.61
CA ALA A 103 2.07 -3.84 14.60
C ALA A 103 2.14 -3.27 16.03
N LEU A 104 3.23 -2.61 16.40
CA LEU A 104 3.37 -1.92 17.69
C LEU A 104 2.37 -0.76 17.83
N LEU A 105 2.22 0.06 16.78
CA LEU A 105 1.23 1.13 16.76
C LEU A 105 -0.20 0.60 16.93
N LEU A 106 -0.54 -0.50 16.26
CA LEU A 106 -1.85 -1.16 16.38
C LEU A 106 -2.07 -1.78 17.76
N MET A 107 -1.02 -2.35 18.35
CA MET A 107 -1.07 -2.96 19.68
C MET A 107 -1.40 -1.93 20.76
N VAL A 108 -0.76 -0.76 20.70
CA VAL A 108 -0.84 0.30 21.70
C VAL A 108 -2.17 1.07 21.68
N LYS A 109 -2.83 1.17 20.52
CA LYS A 109 -4.09 1.94 20.37
C LYS A 109 -3.95 3.37 20.93
N ASP A 110 -4.83 3.77 21.84
CA ASP A 110 -4.82 5.05 22.55
C ASP A 110 -4.38 4.95 24.01
N ASP A 111 -3.85 3.79 24.44
CA ASP A 111 -3.45 3.50 25.83
C ASP A 111 -2.39 4.46 26.38
N GLY A 112 -1.66 5.20 25.53
CA GLY A 112 -0.67 6.19 25.91
C GLY A 112 -1.25 7.53 26.43
N GLY A 113 -2.55 7.76 26.26
CA GLY A 113 -3.19 9.06 26.51
C GLY A 113 -2.51 10.19 25.74
N ASP A 114 -2.44 11.38 26.35
CA ASP A 114 -1.93 12.61 25.69
C ASP A 114 -0.46 12.57 25.23
N HIS A 115 0.30 11.55 25.63
CA HIS A 115 1.72 11.39 25.28
C HIS A 115 1.95 10.23 24.28
N GLY A 116 0.87 9.56 23.85
CA GLY A 116 0.96 8.46 22.91
C GLY A 116 1.35 8.93 21.50
N ALA A 117 2.04 8.08 20.75
CA ALA A 117 2.41 8.35 19.35
C ALA A 117 1.21 8.61 18.42
N HIS A 118 0.00 8.18 18.82
CA HIS A 118 -1.23 8.46 18.08
C HIS A 118 -1.62 9.95 18.09
N VAL A 119 -1.15 10.75 19.06
CA VAL A 119 -1.51 12.16 19.23
C VAL A 119 -1.10 13.00 18.01
N PRO A 120 0.17 13.03 17.58
CA PRO A 120 0.55 13.74 16.35
C PRO A 120 -0.11 13.12 15.11
N LEU A 121 -0.36 11.80 15.11
CA LEU A 121 -0.97 11.10 13.99
C LEU A 121 -2.44 11.47 13.76
N ARG A 122 -3.13 12.01 14.76
CA ARG A 122 -4.52 12.51 14.68
C ARG A 122 -4.61 13.92 14.10
N ALA A 123 -3.49 14.57 13.77
CA ALA A 123 -3.52 15.89 13.19
C ALA A 123 -4.33 15.90 11.88
N ARG A 124 -5.26 16.85 11.75
CA ARG A 124 -6.24 16.91 10.63
C ARG A 124 -5.59 16.87 9.25
N TRP A 125 -4.42 17.51 9.09
CA TRP A 125 -3.69 17.51 7.83
C TRP A 125 -3.12 16.13 7.51
N LEU A 126 -2.63 15.40 8.51
CA LEU A 126 -2.04 14.08 8.33
C LEU A 126 -3.11 13.05 8.00
N THR A 127 -4.25 13.09 8.68
CA THR A 127 -5.41 12.24 8.34
C THR A 127 -5.94 12.60 6.95
N TRP A 128 -6.03 13.88 6.60
CA TRP A 128 -6.48 14.32 5.27
C TRP A 128 -5.58 13.79 4.14
N ILE A 129 -4.25 13.80 4.33
CA ILE A 129 -3.29 13.20 3.40
C ILE A 129 -3.46 11.68 3.39
N GLY A 130 -3.56 11.05 4.57
CA GLY A 130 -3.70 9.60 4.72
C GLY A 130 -4.92 9.05 3.97
N ASP A 131 -6.07 9.69 4.14
CA ASP A 131 -7.33 9.33 3.47
C ASP A 131 -7.23 9.38 1.93
N ARG A 132 -6.31 10.19 1.40
CA ARG A 132 -6.10 10.41 -0.04
C ARG A 132 -4.82 9.79 -0.58
N SER A 133 -4.02 9.19 0.29
CA SER A 133 -2.70 8.65 -0.05
C SER A 133 -2.77 7.66 -1.21
N TYR A 134 -3.81 6.82 -1.27
CA TYR A 134 -4.02 5.88 -2.35
C TYR A 134 -4.31 6.57 -3.70
N GLY A 135 -5.18 7.58 -3.72
CA GLY A 135 -5.48 8.32 -4.95
C GLY A 135 -4.29 9.12 -5.45
N ILE A 136 -3.54 9.75 -4.54
CA ILE A 136 -2.27 10.43 -4.86
C ILE A 136 -1.27 9.41 -5.41
N TYR A 137 -1.16 8.24 -4.77
CA TYR A 137 -0.31 7.14 -5.22
C TYR A 137 -0.65 6.70 -6.65
N LEU A 138 -1.94 6.59 -6.96
CA LEU A 138 -2.39 6.15 -8.29
C LEU A 138 -2.00 7.12 -9.41
N TRP A 139 -2.03 8.43 -9.16
CA TRP A 139 -1.74 9.44 -10.18
C TRP A 139 -0.26 9.81 -10.30
N HIS A 140 0.48 9.86 -9.18
CA HIS A 140 1.88 10.28 -9.24
C HIS A 140 2.77 9.30 -10.02
N TRP A 141 2.52 7.99 -9.91
CA TRP A 141 3.38 6.99 -10.52
C TRP A 141 3.33 7.01 -12.05
N PRO A 142 2.15 6.98 -12.72
CA PRO A 142 2.07 7.12 -14.18
C PRO A 142 2.66 8.45 -14.69
N MET A 143 2.48 9.54 -13.95
CA MET A 143 3.06 10.85 -14.31
C MET A 143 4.59 10.81 -14.26
N MET A 144 5.15 10.26 -13.18
CA MET A 144 6.59 10.11 -13.00
C MET A 144 7.21 9.24 -14.10
N ILE A 145 6.62 8.07 -14.36
CA ILE A 145 7.10 7.17 -15.42
C ILE A 145 6.96 7.82 -16.81
N THR A 146 5.86 8.53 -17.08
CA THR A 146 5.68 9.23 -18.36
C THR A 146 6.73 10.31 -18.57
N TYR A 147 7.07 11.07 -17.52
CA TYR A 147 8.15 12.05 -17.57
C TYR A 147 9.49 11.37 -17.89
N LEU A 148 9.88 10.35 -17.13
CA LEU A 148 11.16 9.62 -17.32
C LEU A 148 11.27 9.01 -18.72
N LEU A 149 10.18 8.43 -19.24
CA LEU A 149 10.15 7.84 -20.58
C LEU A 149 10.23 8.88 -21.71
N ARG A 150 9.71 10.10 -21.50
CA ARG A 150 9.76 11.17 -22.52
C ARG A 150 11.07 11.92 -22.53
N THR A 151 11.68 12.13 -21.37
CA THR A 151 12.94 12.88 -21.25
C THR A 151 14.16 11.97 -21.37
N GLY A 152 14.01 10.66 -21.13
CA GLY A 152 15.14 9.74 -21.00
C GLY A 152 15.99 9.98 -19.76
N ALA A 153 15.53 10.83 -18.83
CA ALA A 153 16.22 11.11 -17.58
C ALA A 153 16.19 9.86 -16.67
N GLN A 154 17.24 9.69 -15.88
CA GLN A 154 17.30 8.62 -14.87
C GLN A 154 16.55 9.02 -13.59
N ASP A 155 16.53 10.32 -13.27
CA ASP A 155 15.92 10.86 -12.06
C ASP A 155 15.00 12.04 -12.37
N VAL A 156 14.05 12.30 -11.47
CA VAL A 156 13.16 13.46 -11.53
C VAL A 156 13.72 14.60 -10.68
N PRO A 157 14.08 15.76 -11.26
CA PRO A 157 14.50 16.92 -10.49
C PRO A 157 13.44 17.33 -9.48
N ILE A 158 13.85 17.79 -8.29
CA ILE A 158 12.92 18.11 -7.19
C ILE A 158 11.80 19.07 -7.60
N HIS A 159 12.10 20.08 -8.41
CA HIS A 159 11.10 21.04 -8.89
C HIS A 159 10.04 20.37 -9.78
N VAL A 160 10.43 19.43 -10.64
CA VAL A 160 9.49 18.63 -11.44
C VAL A 160 8.71 17.67 -10.55
N GLY A 161 9.37 17.04 -9.58
CA GLY A 161 8.73 16.16 -8.61
C GLY A 161 7.63 16.86 -7.81
N LEU A 162 7.87 18.11 -7.38
CA LEU A 162 6.87 18.93 -6.69
C LEU A 162 5.67 19.26 -7.60
N VAL A 163 5.92 19.56 -8.88
CA VAL A 163 4.83 19.78 -9.86
C VAL A 163 4.02 18.52 -10.08
N ILE A 164 4.67 17.37 -10.28
CA ILE A 164 4.00 16.06 -10.44
C ILE A 164 3.17 15.74 -9.20
N PHE A 165 3.73 15.92 -8.01
CA PHE A 165 3.02 15.69 -6.75
C PHE A 165 1.79 16.61 -6.63
N GLY A 166 1.94 17.91 -6.91
CA GLY A 166 0.82 18.86 -6.91
C GLY A 166 -0.29 18.46 -7.89
N LEU A 167 0.05 18.09 -9.12
CA LEU A 167 -0.90 17.59 -10.11
C LEU A 167 -1.58 16.29 -9.66
N SER A 168 -0.85 15.39 -9.01
CA SER A 168 -1.37 14.12 -8.49
C SER A 168 -2.39 14.34 -7.38
N VAL A 169 -2.15 15.31 -6.50
CA VAL A 169 -3.13 15.72 -5.47
C VAL A 169 -4.39 16.27 -6.13
N LEU A 170 -4.26 17.16 -7.12
CA LEU A 170 -5.41 17.73 -7.82
C LEU A 170 -6.24 16.66 -8.54
N LEU A 171 -5.59 15.73 -9.24
CA LEU A 171 -6.28 14.63 -9.91
C LEU A 171 -6.89 13.63 -8.93
N SER A 172 -6.22 13.34 -7.82
CA SER A 172 -6.78 12.51 -6.75
C SER A 172 -8.08 13.11 -6.21
N LEU A 173 -8.09 14.43 -5.95
CA LEU A 173 -9.29 15.14 -5.49
C LEU A 173 -10.40 15.12 -6.55
N GLY A 174 -10.07 15.34 -7.81
CA GLY A 174 -11.04 15.26 -8.91
C GLY A 174 -11.64 13.85 -9.06
N THR A 175 -10.81 12.82 -8.94
CA THR A 175 -11.24 11.41 -9.03
C THR A 175 -12.13 11.03 -7.86
N GLU A 176 -11.76 11.41 -6.64
CA GLU A 176 -12.56 11.19 -5.43
C GLU A 176 -13.95 11.82 -5.56
N GLN A 177 -14.01 13.08 -6.03
CA GLN A 177 -15.28 13.78 -6.26
C GLN A 177 -16.11 13.14 -7.37
N ALA A 178 -15.48 12.70 -8.47
CA ALA A 178 -16.17 12.01 -9.56
C ALA A 178 -16.75 10.67 -9.10
N VAL A 179 -15.96 9.87 -8.38
CA VAL A 179 -16.42 8.60 -7.80
C VAL A 179 -17.56 8.85 -6.83
N ALA A 180 -17.41 9.80 -5.91
CA ALA A 180 -18.47 10.17 -4.98
C ALA A 180 -19.74 10.63 -5.69
N PHE A 181 -19.63 11.41 -6.77
CA PHE A 181 -20.78 11.83 -7.57
C PHE A 181 -21.51 10.66 -8.23
N VAL A 182 -20.78 9.62 -8.66
CA VAL A 182 -21.35 8.42 -9.27
C VAL A 182 -21.94 7.48 -8.21
N THR A 183 -21.27 7.28 -7.08
CA THR A 183 -21.66 6.30 -6.06
C THR A 183 -22.64 6.84 -5.02
N ARG A 184 -22.76 8.16 -4.84
CA ARG A 184 -23.73 8.76 -3.91
C ARG A 184 -25.15 8.27 -4.24
N PRO A 185 -25.84 7.61 -3.29
CA PRO A 185 -27.23 7.21 -3.49
C PRO A 185 -28.09 8.47 -3.60
N ARG A 186 -28.68 8.68 -4.77
CA ARG A 186 -29.47 9.90 -5.07
C ARG A 186 -30.86 9.93 -4.40
N SER A 187 -31.31 8.84 -3.77
CA SER A 187 -32.52 8.81 -2.93
C SER A 187 -32.68 7.46 -2.22
N ALA A 188 -33.20 7.46 -0.98
CA ALA A 188 -33.55 6.27 -0.20
C ALA A 188 -34.67 5.40 -0.84
N LYS A 189 -35.35 5.88 -1.89
CA LYS A 189 -36.44 5.16 -2.57
C LYS A 189 -36.04 4.41 -3.83
N GLN A 190 -34.79 4.51 -4.30
CA GLN A 190 -34.35 3.78 -5.49
C GLN A 190 -33.60 2.51 -5.09
N LYS A 191 -34.35 1.40 -4.94
CA LYS A 191 -33.79 0.05 -5.11
C LYS A 191 -32.93 0.08 -6.38
N ALA A 192 -31.64 -0.22 -6.25
CA ALA A 192 -30.72 -0.23 -7.36
C ALA A 192 -31.28 -1.13 -8.47
N SER A 193 -31.67 -0.52 -9.58
CA SER A 193 -31.98 -1.26 -10.79
C SER A 193 -30.67 -1.96 -11.19
N THR A 194 -30.66 -3.29 -11.17
CA THR A 194 -29.52 -4.16 -11.51
C THR A 194 -28.82 -3.72 -12.80
N ARG A 195 -29.57 -3.15 -13.75
CA ARG A 195 -29.06 -2.58 -15.01
C ARG A 195 -28.12 -1.38 -14.82
N ARG A 196 -28.38 -0.49 -13.85
CA ARG A 196 -27.50 0.67 -13.57
C ARG A 196 -26.22 0.25 -12.86
N GLU A 197 -26.27 -0.76 -11.99
CA GLU A 197 -25.07 -1.33 -11.37
C GLU A 197 -24.21 -2.06 -12.39
N LEU A 198 -24.81 -2.82 -13.31
CA LEU A 198 -24.10 -3.45 -14.42
C LEU A 198 -23.42 -2.43 -15.34
N VAL A 199 -24.08 -1.33 -15.69
CA VAL A 199 -23.46 -0.26 -16.51
C VAL A 199 -22.27 0.39 -15.79
N ARG A 200 -22.36 0.60 -14.47
CA ARG A 200 -21.25 1.12 -13.66
C ARG A 200 -20.10 0.13 -13.59
N LEU A 201 -20.39 -1.15 -13.37
CA LEU A 201 -19.40 -2.22 -13.35
C LEU A 201 -18.68 -2.31 -14.70
N VAL A 202 -19.43 -2.31 -15.80
CA VAL A 202 -18.86 -2.33 -17.17
C VAL A 202 -18.03 -1.08 -17.46
N ALA A 203 -18.45 0.10 -16.99
CA ALA A 203 -17.66 1.32 -17.16
C ALA A 203 -16.34 1.25 -16.37
N VAL A 204 -16.36 0.77 -15.12
CA VAL A 204 -15.15 0.58 -14.31
C VAL A 204 -14.23 -0.47 -14.95
N VAL A 205 -14.79 -1.62 -15.36
CA VAL A 205 -14.05 -2.67 -16.06
C VAL A 205 -13.45 -2.14 -17.36
N GLY A 206 -14.18 -1.32 -18.12
CA GLY A 206 -13.67 -0.69 -19.36
C GLY A 206 -12.51 0.27 -19.10
N VAL A 207 -12.63 1.13 -18.09
CA VAL A 207 -11.56 2.08 -17.69
C VAL A 207 -10.31 1.34 -17.20
N VAL A 208 -10.46 0.17 -16.57
CA VAL A 208 -9.33 -0.66 -16.11
C VAL A 208 -8.77 -1.54 -17.24
N ALA A 209 -9.61 -2.09 -18.10
CA ALA A 209 -9.21 -2.99 -19.19
C ALA A 209 -8.47 -2.25 -20.31
N LEU A 210 -8.82 -0.98 -20.57
CA LEU A 210 -8.16 -0.14 -21.57
C LEU A 210 -6.64 -0.03 -21.34
N PRO A 211 -6.13 0.40 -20.17
CA PRO A 211 -4.70 0.46 -19.92
C PRO A 211 -4.04 -0.93 -19.86
N VAL A 212 -4.73 -1.96 -19.36
CA VAL A 212 -4.20 -3.34 -19.28
C VAL A 212 -4.01 -3.98 -20.66
N THR A 213 -4.90 -3.70 -21.61
CA THR A 213 -4.82 -4.23 -22.99
C THR A 213 -3.99 -3.35 -23.92
N ALA A 214 -3.92 -2.04 -23.67
CA ALA A 214 -3.07 -1.13 -24.42
C ALA A 214 -1.59 -1.26 -24.06
N ALA A 215 -1.25 -1.61 -22.81
CA ALA A 215 0.14 -1.72 -22.37
C ALA A 215 0.96 -2.77 -23.17
N PRO A 216 0.47 -3.99 -23.44
CA PRO A 216 1.15 -4.97 -24.30
C PRO A 216 1.32 -4.52 -25.75
N ALA A 217 0.34 -3.81 -26.32
CA ALA A 217 0.42 -3.28 -27.68
C ALA A 217 1.48 -2.16 -27.79
N TRP A 218 1.67 -1.40 -26.71
CA TRP A 218 2.64 -0.32 -26.64
C TRP A 218 4.07 -0.80 -26.32
N THR A 219 4.22 -1.92 -25.60
CA THR A 219 5.54 -2.56 -25.37
C THR A 219 5.98 -3.40 -26.56
N GLY A 220 5.07 -4.11 -27.22
CA GLY A 220 5.36 -4.89 -28.43
C GLY A 220 5.89 -4.05 -29.59
N SER A 221 5.47 -2.79 -29.71
CA SER A 221 5.97 -1.84 -30.71
C SER A 221 7.38 -1.29 -30.39
N ARG A 222 7.88 -1.43 -29.16
CA ARG A 222 9.24 -1.03 -28.74
C ARG A 222 10.25 -2.16 -28.66
N ALA A 223 9.82 -3.41 -28.63
CA ALA A 223 10.72 -4.57 -28.67
C ALA A 223 11.71 -4.54 -29.86
N PRO A 224 11.33 -4.12 -31.09
CA PRO A 224 12.27 -3.97 -32.19
C PRO A 224 13.29 -2.85 -31.94
N ALA A 225 12.87 -1.72 -31.37
CA ALA A 225 13.73 -0.56 -31.12
C ALA A 225 14.78 -0.82 -30.02
N GLN A 226 14.42 -1.57 -28.98
CA GLN A 226 15.36 -1.98 -27.92
C GLN A 226 16.36 -3.04 -28.41
N ALA A 227 15.94 -3.93 -29.32
CA ALA A 227 16.81 -4.91 -29.96
C ALA A 227 17.84 -4.27 -30.91
N SER A 228 17.49 -3.12 -31.53
CA SER A 228 18.43 -2.32 -32.32
C SER A 228 19.50 -1.65 -31.44
N TYR A 229 19.09 -1.07 -30.31
CA TYR A 229 20.01 -0.39 -29.38
C TYR A 229 21.04 -1.34 -28.75
N ARG A 230 20.66 -2.59 -28.46
CA ARG A 230 21.60 -3.62 -27.96
C ARG A 230 22.62 -4.09 -29.02
N ARG A 231 22.30 -3.98 -30.31
CA ARG A 231 23.19 -4.43 -31.40
C ARG A 231 24.24 -3.39 -31.80
N THR A 232 23.99 -2.11 -31.58
CA THR A 232 24.96 -1.03 -31.83
C THR A 232 25.87 -0.73 -30.64
N ALA A 233 25.60 -1.30 -29.47
CA ALA A 233 26.40 -1.16 -28.25
C ALA A 233 27.40 -2.32 -28.01
N GLN A 234 27.48 -3.28 -28.94
CA GLN A 234 28.51 -4.31 -29.03
C GLN A 234 29.44 -4.01 -30.20
#